data_AF-A0A060BUW6-F1
#
_entry.id   AF-A0A060BUW6-F1
#
_cell.length_a   1.000
_cell.length_b   1.000
_cell.length_c   1.000
_cell.angle_alpha   90.00
_cell.angle_beta   90.00
_cell.angle_gamma   90.00
#
_symmetry.space_group_name_H-M   'P 1'
#
loop_
_entity.id
_entity.type
_entity.pdbx_description
1 polymer ?
#
loop_
_entity_poly.entity_id
_entity_poly.type
_entity_poly.pdbx_seq_one_letter_code
_entity_poly.pdbx_strand_id
1 'polypeptide(L)'
;MKLRNTSVCLFAGLLLAACSGSSYEKTGNGIIVNVKQQKPTDVRKVRLEVMGDKLIHVSATPEKHFSKNQSLIVVPQNVEPRFTVEENGDTVLLKTSRVWAKVSKSTGEIVFAD
;
A
#
# COMPACT_ATOMS: atom_id res chain seq x y z
N MET A 1 41.72 34.88 7.59
CA MET A 1 40.31 35.18 7.27
C MET A 1 39.88 34.35 6.06
N LYS A 2 39.39 33.12 6.24
CA LYS A 2 38.78 32.32 5.15
C LYS A 2 37.81 31.30 5.75
N LEU A 3 36.58 31.75 6.04
CA LEU A 3 35.49 30.92 6.56
C LEU A 3 34.17 31.37 5.93
N ARG A 4 34.11 31.42 4.58
CA ARG A 4 32.96 32.02 3.88
C ARG A 4 32.26 31.11 2.87
N ASN A 5 32.75 29.88 2.64
CA ASN A 5 32.23 29.04 1.55
C ASN A 5 31.88 27.58 1.91
N THR A 6 32.01 27.17 3.17
CA THR A 6 31.66 25.81 3.62
C THR A 6 30.20 25.66 4.04
N SER A 7 29.48 26.77 4.28
CA SER A 7 28.09 26.75 4.74
C SER A 7 27.09 26.39 3.63
N VAL A 8 27.40 26.74 2.38
CA VAL A 8 26.48 26.53 1.23
C VAL A 8 26.39 25.05 0.83
N CYS A 9 27.46 24.27 1.00
CA CYS A 9 27.45 22.83 0.69
C CYS A 9 26.68 22.01 1.74
N LEU A 10 26.52 22.51 2.98
CA LEU A 10 25.84 21.78 4.05
C LEU A 10 24.30 21.80 3.89
N PHE A 11 23.75 22.85 3.25
CA PHE A 11 22.30 23.00 3.08
C PHE A 11 21.75 22.22 1.88
N ALA A 12 22.56 21.96 0.86
CA ALA A 12 22.15 21.21 -0.33
C ALA A 12 22.06 19.69 -0.09
N GLY A 13 22.76 19.16 0.92
CA GLY A 13 22.74 17.72 1.25
C GLY A 13 21.50 17.26 2.01
N LEU A 14 20.74 18.17 2.62
CA LEU A 14 19.64 17.80 3.54
C LEU A 14 18.30 17.54 2.83
N LEU A 15 18.16 17.92 1.55
CA LEU A 15 16.91 17.78 0.80
C LEU A 15 16.67 16.40 0.18
N LEU A 16 17.68 15.50 0.19
CA LEU A 16 17.57 14.17 -0.44
C LEU A 16 17.16 13.04 0.54
N ALA A 17 16.99 13.33 1.82
CA ALA A 17 16.68 12.32 2.83
C ALA A 17 15.17 12.04 3.03
N ALA A 18 14.28 12.74 2.31
CA ALA A 18 12.83 12.64 2.55
C ALA A 18 12.12 11.51 1.79
N CYS A 19 12.81 10.77 0.92
CA CYS A 19 12.24 9.61 0.22
C CYS A 19 12.23 8.36 1.12
N SER A 20 11.54 8.43 2.26
CA SER A 20 11.07 7.21 2.91
C SER A 20 9.97 6.62 2.02
N GLY A 21 10.25 5.48 1.39
CA GLY A 21 9.30 4.81 0.49
C GLY A 21 7.97 4.59 1.21
N SER A 22 6.86 4.95 0.56
CA SER A 22 5.53 4.79 1.15
C SER A 22 5.30 3.31 1.49
N SER A 23 4.86 3.05 2.73
CA SER A 23 4.55 1.71 3.23
C SER A 23 3.40 1.02 2.48
N TYR A 24 2.69 1.76 1.63
CA TYR A 24 1.72 1.24 0.69
C TYR A 24 1.76 2.01 -0.63
N GLU A 25 1.13 1.44 -1.65
CA GLU A 25 0.95 1.98 -2.99
C GLU A 25 -0.54 1.97 -3.33
N LYS A 26 -1.07 3.06 -3.89
CA LYS A 26 -2.43 3.11 -4.44
C LYS A 26 -2.39 2.66 -5.90
N THR A 27 -3.26 1.73 -6.27
CA THR A 27 -3.43 1.26 -7.65
C THR A 27 -4.70 1.83 -8.27
N GLY A 28 -4.97 1.53 -9.55
CA GLY A 28 -6.19 1.97 -10.22
C GLY A 28 -7.48 1.44 -9.60
N ASN A 29 -7.44 0.28 -8.95
CA ASN A 29 -8.60 -0.39 -8.36
C ASN A 29 -8.41 -0.74 -6.88
N GLY A 30 -7.40 -0.21 -6.18
CA GLY A 30 -7.21 -0.52 -4.77
C GLY A 30 -5.87 -0.07 -4.19
N ILE A 31 -5.29 -0.91 -3.32
CA ILE A 31 -4.01 -0.65 -2.65
C ILE A 31 -3.15 -1.91 -2.52
N ILE A 32 -1.84 -1.70 -2.43
CA ILE A 32 -0.83 -2.71 -2.07
C ILE A 32 -0.06 -2.22 -0.86
N VAL A 33 -0.04 -3.00 0.22
CA VAL A 33 0.72 -2.73 1.44
C VAL A 33 1.97 -3.61 1.47
N ASN A 34 3.12 -3.00 1.74
CA ASN A 34 4.38 -3.70 1.96
C ASN A 34 4.54 -3.98 3.46
N VAL A 35 4.61 -5.26 3.82
CA VAL A 35 4.77 -5.73 5.20
C VAL A 35 6.23 -6.13 5.43
N LYS A 36 6.78 -5.74 6.58
CA LYS A 36 8.16 -6.10 6.93
C LYS A 36 8.23 -7.58 7.26
N GLN A 37 8.81 -8.34 6.33
CA GLN A 37 8.99 -9.78 6.47
C GLN A 37 10.09 -10.12 7.50
N GLN A 38 9.83 -11.05 8.42
CA GLN A 38 10.85 -11.53 9.38
C GLN A 38 11.51 -12.83 8.91
N LYS A 39 10.74 -13.72 8.26
CA LYS A 39 11.19 -14.99 7.67
C LYS A 39 10.74 -15.09 6.22
N PRO A 40 11.47 -15.82 5.34
CA PRO A 40 11.14 -15.90 3.90
C PRO A 40 9.71 -16.37 3.56
N THR A 41 9.02 -17.04 4.48
CA THR A 41 7.64 -17.52 4.32
C THR A 41 6.58 -16.57 4.85
N ASP A 42 6.96 -15.54 5.61
CA ASP A 42 5.99 -14.58 6.16
C ASP A 42 5.42 -13.71 5.05
N VAL A 43 4.24 -13.12 5.27
CA VAL A 43 3.66 -12.18 4.31
C VAL A 43 4.61 -11.00 4.06
N ARG A 44 4.79 -10.66 2.79
CA ARG A 44 5.57 -9.50 2.35
C ARG A 44 4.67 -8.43 1.73
N LYS A 45 3.63 -8.85 1.00
CA LYS A 45 2.70 -7.94 0.35
C LYS A 45 1.26 -8.37 0.58
N VAL A 46 0.42 -7.38 0.87
CA VAL A 46 -1.04 -7.53 0.95
C VAL A 46 -1.64 -6.60 -0.08
N ARG A 47 -2.56 -7.11 -0.91
CA ARG A 47 -3.27 -6.34 -1.93
C ARG A 47 -4.75 -6.41 -1.65
N LEU A 48 -5.40 -5.24 -1.64
CA LEU A 48 -6.84 -5.08 -1.60
C LEU A 48 -7.28 -4.50 -2.93
N GLU A 49 -8.10 -5.23 -3.68
CA GLU A 49 -8.67 -4.81 -4.96
C GLU A 49 -10.17 -4.62 -4.79
N VAL A 50 -10.66 -3.41 -5.06
CA VAL A 50 -12.08 -3.10 -5.10
C VAL A 50 -12.66 -3.64 -6.40
N MET A 51 -13.62 -4.55 -6.26
CA MET A 51 -14.33 -5.18 -7.36
C MET A 51 -15.76 -4.63 -7.51
N GLY A 52 -16.21 -3.83 -6.54
CA GLY A 52 -17.50 -3.17 -6.50
C GLY A 52 -17.77 -2.61 -5.11
N ASP A 53 -18.90 -1.92 -4.96
CA ASP A 53 -19.24 -1.19 -3.73
C ASP A 53 -19.30 -2.05 -2.46
N LYS A 54 -19.50 -3.37 -2.58
CA LYS A 54 -19.52 -4.32 -1.45
C LYS A 54 -18.48 -5.44 -1.61
N LEU A 55 -17.57 -5.32 -2.57
CA LEU A 55 -16.70 -6.41 -3.01
C LEU A 55 -15.24 -5.97 -2.97
N ILE A 56 -14.47 -6.57 -2.07
CA ILE A 56 -13.03 -6.38 -1.95
C ILE A 56 -12.34 -7.74 -2.07
N HIS A 57 -11.46 -7.87 -3.07
CA HIS A 57 -10.62 -9.05 -3.26
C HIS A 57 -9.29 -8.86 -2.54
N VAL A 58 -8.96 -9.85 -1.70
CA VAL A 58 -7.74 -9.86 -0.89
C VAL A 58 -6.75 -10.85 -1.46
N SER A 59 -5.51 -10.43 -1.62
CA SER A 59 -4.40 -11.32 -1.95
C SER A 59 -3.21 -11.03 -1.04
N ALA A 60 -2.54 -12.07 -0.57
CA ALA A 60 -1.33 -11.96 0.24
C ALA A 60 -0.25 -12.86 -0.35
N THR A 61 1.01 -12.42 -0.30
CA THR A 61 2.14 -13.21 -0.80
C THR A 61 3.41 -12.98 0.03
N PRO A 62 4.23 -14.03 0.27
CA PRO A 62 5.60 -13.86 0.78
C PRO A 62 6.56 -13.35 -0.29
N GLU A 63 6.18 -13.48 -1.56
CA GLU A 63 7.00 -13.14 -2.71
C GLU A 63 7.10 -11.64 -2.96
N LYS A 64 8.11 -11.23 -3.72
CA LYS A 64 8.30 -9.83 -4.13
C LYS A 64 7.18 -9.32 -5.05
N HIS A 65 6.50 -10.22 -5.75
CA HIS A 65 5.45 -9.90 -6.71
C HIS A 65 4.26 -10.85 -6.57
N PHE A 66 3.07 -10.36 -6.88
CA PHE A 66 1.89 -11.22 -7.01
C PHE A 66 2.02 -12.11 -8.25
N SER A 67 1.42 -13.30 -8.19
CA SER A 67 1.28 -14.16 -9.35
C SER A 67 0.52 -13.42 -10.46
N LYS A 68 0.93 -13.67 -11.71
CA LYS A 68 0.24 -13.17 -12.91
C LYS A 68 -0.84 -14.13 -13.40
N ASN A 69 -1.02 -15.27 -12.74
CA ASN A 69 -2.03 -16.25 -13.12
C ASN A 69 -3.42 -15.65 -12.97
N GLN A 70 -4.24 -15.85 -13.99
CA GLN A 70 -5.64 -15.45 -13.96
C GLN A 70 -6.45 -16.44 -13.12
N SER A 71 -7.46 -15.94 -12.42
CA SER A 71 -8.41 -16.78 -11.71
C SER A 71 -9.25 -17.58 -12.70
N LEU A 72 -9.52 -18.85 -12.36
CA LEU A 72 -10.40 -19.71 -13.14
C LEU A 72 -11.89 -19.50 -12.81
N ILE A 73 -12.20 -18.84 -11.69
CA ILE A 73 -13.57 -18.68 -11.17
C ILE A 73 -14.01 -17.22 -11.08
N VAL A 74 -13.06 -16.27 -11.00
CA VAL A 74 -13.37 -14.84 -10.94
C VAL A 74 -13.45 -14.30 -12.35
N VAL A 75 -14.61 -13.77 -12.73
CA VAL A 75 -14.83 -13.13 -14.03
C VAL A 75 -14.44 -11.64 -13.99
N PRO A 76 -14.09 -11.03 -15.14
CA PRO A 76 -13.82 -9.60 -15.22
C PRO A 76 -15.00 -8.75 -14.72
N GLN A 77 -14.69 -7.65 -14.03
CA GLN A 77 -15.69 -6.68 -13.59
C GLN A 77 -15.77 -5.53 -14.59
N ASN A 78 -16.98 -5.13 -14.95
CA ASN A 78 -17.24 -4.09 -15.97
C ASN A 78 -17.45 -2.68 -15.37
N VAL A 79 -17.21 -2.51 -14.07
CA VAL A 79 -17.44 -1.25 -13.36
C VAL A 79 -16.12 -0.72 -12.85
N GLU A 80 -15.84 0.57 -13.11
CA GLU A 80 -14.72 1.25 -12.50
C GLU A 80 -15.04 1.51 -11.02
N PRO A 81 -14.28 0.91 -10.09
CA PRO A 81 -14.60 0.99 -8.67
C PRO A 81 -14.33 2.40 -8.12
N ARG A 82 -15.30 2.97 -7.42
CA ARG A 82 -15.13 4.23 -6.69
C ARG A 82 -14.72 3.94 -5.26
N PHE A 83 -13.52 4.40 -4.88
CA PHE A 83 -13.01 4.22 -3.53
C PHE A 83 -12.10 5.37 -3.11
N THR A 84 -12.01 5.58 -1.80
CA THR A 84 -11.03 6.48 -1.18
C THR A 84 -10.02 5.68 -0.38
N VAL A 85 -8.87 6.30 -0.13
CA VAL A 85 -7.79 5.72 0.68
C VAL A 85 -7.37 6.78 1.68
N GLU A 86 -7.36 6.42 2.95
CA GLU A 86 -6.90 7.26 4.06
C GLU A 86 -5.77 6.54 4.79
N GLU A 87 -4.67 7.23 5.08
CA GLU A 87 -3.58 6.69 5.88
C GLU A 87 -3.65 7.26 7.30
N ASN A 88 -3.69 6.37 8.29
CA ASN A 88 -3.78 6.72 9.70
C ASN A 88 -2.71 5.96 10.49
N GLY A 89 -1.56 6.60 10.70
CA GLY A 89 -0.46 6.03 11.48
C GLY A 89 0.07 4.73 10.86
N ASP A 90 -0.15 3.59 11.55
CA ASP A 90 0.23 2.25 11.09
C ASP A 90 -0.84 1.59 10.19
N THR A 91 -1.94 2.28 9.87
CA THR A 91 -3.04 1.67 9.12
C THR A 91 -3.33 2.41 7.83
N VAL A 92 -3.77 1.66 6.82
CA VAL A 92 -4.34 2.20 5.58
C VAL A 92 -5.79 1.76 5.52
N LEU A 93 -6.69 2.71 5.35
CA LEU A 93 -8.13 2.51 5.29
C LEU A 93 -8.61 2.73 3.86
N LEU A 94 -9.06 1.66 3.22
CA LEU A 94 -9.71 1.68 1.92
C LEU A 94 -11.23 1.72 2.14
N LYS A 95 -11.92 2.71 1.56
CA LYS A 95 -13.37 2.87 1.72
C LYS A 95 -14.06 2.86 0.36
N THR A 96 -15.15 2.12 0.28
CA THR A 96 -16.13 2.19 -0.81
C THR A 96 -17.39 2.92 -0.30
N SER A 97 -18.47 2.92 -1.08
CA SER A 97 -19.75 3.50 -0.65
C SER A 97 -20.51 2.64 0.38
N ARG A 98 -20.19 1.35 0.52
CA ARG A 98 -20.94 0.40 1.38
C ARG A 98 -20.09 -0.37 2.39
N VAL A 99 -18.79 -0.51 2.14
CA VAL A 99 -17.86 -1.22 3.04
C VAL A 99 -16.52 -0.52 3.10
N TRP A 100 -15.79 -0.74 4.19
CA TRP A 100 -14.40 -0.34 4.31
C TRP A 100 -13.52 -1.49 4.79
N ALA A 101 -12.26 -1.43 4.40
CA ALA A 101 -11.21 -2.36 4.80
C ALA A 101 -10.02 -1.59 5.34
N LYS A 102 -9.64 -1.87 6.58
CA LYS A 102 -8.46 -1.30 7.24
C LYS A 102 -7.37 -2.36 7.27
N VAL A 103 -6.18 -2.02 6.79
CA VAL A 103 -5.02 -2.90 6.77
C VAL A 103 -3.87 -2.31 7.60
N SER A 104 -3.25 -3.11 8.45
CA SER A 104 -2.04 -2.73 9.19
C SER A 104 -0.81 -2.82 8.27
N LYS A 105 0.03 -1.79 8.31
CA LYS A 105 1.29 -1.71 7.54
C LYS A 105 2.39 -2.54 8.18
N SER A 106 2.34 -2.71 9.50
CA SER A 106 3.31 -3.53 10.23
C SER A 106 3.05 -5.03 10.12
N THR A 107 1.79 -5.46 10.13
CA THR A 107 1.41 -6.89 10.19
C THR A 107 0.72 -7.42 8.94
N GLY A 108 0.08 -6.55 8.15
CA GLY A 108 -0.78 -6.96 7.04
C GLY A 108 -2.18 -7.45 7.46
N GLU A 109 -2.53 -7.41 8.75
CA GLU A 109 -3.86 -7.77 9.24
C GLU A 109 -4.93 -6.85 8.65
N ILE A 110 -6.10 -7.41 8.31
CA ILE A 110 -7.21 -6.69 7.68
C ILE A 110 -8.46 -6.80 8.56
N VAL A 111 -9.13 -5.66 8.77
CA VAL A 111 -10.44 -5.56 9.40
C VAL A 111 -11.43 -4.99 8.40
N PHE A 112 -12.59 -5.61 8.26
CA PHE A 112 -13.71 -5.14 7.45
C PHE A 112 -14.84 -4.64 8.34
N ALA A 113 -15.50 -3.54 7.93
CA ALA A 113 -16.79 -3.14 8.47
C ALA A 113 -17.59 -2.31 7.45
N ASP A 114 -18.77 -1.84 7.84
CA ASP A 114 -19.68 -1.01 7.07
C ASP A 114 -19.59 0.50 7.41
#